data_AF-I2GBR0-F1
#
_entry.id   AF-I2GBR0-F1
#
_cell.length_a   1.000
_cell.length_b   1.000
_cell.length_c   1.000
_cell.angle_alpha   90.00
_cell.angle_beta   90.00
_cell.angle_gamma   90.00
#
_symmetry.space_group_name_H-M   'P 1'
#
loop_
_entity.id
_entity.type
_entity.pdbx_description
1 polymer ?
#
loop_
_entity_poly.entity_id
_entity_poly.type
_entity_poly.pdbx_seq_one_letter_code
_entity_poly.pdbx_strand_id
1 'polypeptide(L)'
;MKTITTLNWVLVGLYGLLLIFTLFNINRPGNDAAGRGMEGGFLVVGVILLAAMAGLNLMPYNWSKITALVVQGLPLLVILYNLISNYLDSSQQQ
;
A
#
# COMPACT_ATOMS: atom_id res chain seq x y z
N MET A 1 11.34 15.60 -12.41
CA MET A 1 11.66 14.31 -11.77
C MET A 1 11.78 14.36 -10.25
N LYS A 2 12.23 15.47 -9.64
CA LYS A 2 12.28 15.60 -8.16
C LYS A 2 10.93 15.29 -7.51
N THR A 3 9.85 15.87 -8.01
CA THR A 3 8.48 15.66 -7.50
C THR A 3 8.06 14.18 -7.49
N ILE A 4 8.27 13.44 -8.59
CA ILE A 4 7.94 12.00 -8.67
C ILE A 4 8.77 11.21 -7.66
N THR A 5 10.06 11.54 -7.53
CA THR A 5 10.96 10.85 -6.59
C THR A 5 10.52 11.09 -5.14
N THR A 6 10.16 12.34 -4.81
CA THR A 6 9.62 12.71 -3.49
C THR A 6 8.29 12.00 -3.21
N LEU A 7 7.36 11.99 -4.17
CA LEU A 7 6.08 11.30 -4.04
C LEU A 7 6.27 9.81 -3.80
N ASN A 8 7.14 9.14 -4.58
CA ASN A 8 7.46 7.73 -4.37
C ASN A 8 8.02 7.47 -2.96
N TRP A 9 8.88 8.35 -2.44
CA TRP A 9 9.40 8.19 -1.08
C TRP A 9 8.32 8.39 -0.01
N VAL A 10 7.38 9.33 -0.22
CA VAL A 10 6.22 9.49 0.66
C VAL A 10 5.36 8.21 0.64
N LEU A 11 5.08 7.66 -0.55
CA LEU A 11 4.30 6.42 -0.69
C LEU A 11 5.00 5.22 -0.04
N VAL A 12 6.31 5.06 -0.25
CA VAL A 12 7.13 4.05 0.43
C VAL A 12 7.06 4.23 1.94
N GLY A 13 7.15 5.46 2.45
CA GLY A 13 7.02 5.74 3.88
C GLY A 13 5.65 5.37 4.44
N LEU A 14 4.57 5.74 3.76
CA LEU A 14 3.20 5.40 4.15
C LEU A 14 2.96 3.88 4.12
N TYR A 15 3.43 3.19 3.08
CA TYR A 15 3.36 1.73 3.00
C TYR A 15 4.15 1.06 4.12
N GLY A 16 5.37 1.55 4.40
CA GLY A 16 6.19 1.06 5.49
C GLY A 16 5.49 1.19 6.84
N LEU A 17 4.87 2.35 7.12
CA LEU A 17 4.08 2.55 8.33
C LEU A 17 2.89 1.61 8.41
N LEU A 18 2.20 1.36 7.30
CA LEU A 18 1.08 0.42 7.25
C LEU A 18 1.55 -1.01 7.57
N LEU A 19 2.66 -1.46 7.00
CA LEU A 19 3.22 -2.80 7.29
C LEU A 19 3.68 -2.93 8.74
N ILE A 20 4.29 -1.89 9.31
CA ILE A 20 4.66 -1.85 10.73
C ILE A 20 3.41 -1.92 11.60
N PHE A 21 2.36 -1.17 11.25
CA PHE A 21 1.08 -1.24 11.96
C PHE A 21 0.49 -2.66 11.89
N THR A 22 0.48 -3.31 10.73
CA THR A 22 0.04 -4.69 10.57
C THR A 22 0.89 -5.66 11.40
N LEU A 23 2.21 -5.48 11.42
CA LEU A 23 3.14 -6.30 12.22
C LEU A 23 2.77 -6.28 13.70
N PHE A 24 2.47 -5.10 14.24
CA PHE A 24 2.08 -4.96 15.65
C PHE A 24 0.65 -5.46 15.94
N ASN A 25 -0.21 -5.53 14.93
CA ASN A 25 -1.62 -5.92 15.09
C ASN A 25 -1.92 -7.38 14.73
N ILE A 26 -0.96 -8.13 14.18
CA ILE A 26 -1.20 -9.51 13.74
C ILE A 26 -1.67 -10.43 14.90
N ASN A 27 -1.22 -10.17 16.13
CA ASN A 27 -1.60 -10.95 17.31
C ASN A 27 -2.79 -10.36 18.09
N ARG A 28 -3.61 -9.50 17.47
CA ARG A 28 -4.75 -8.88 18.16
C ARG A 28 -5.77 -9.93 18.64
N PRO A 29 -6.44 -9.70 19.78
CA PRO A 29 -7.53 -10.55 20.25
C PRO A 29 -8.62 -10.68 19.17
N GLY A 30 -9.08 -11.91 18.93
CA GLY A 30 -10.10 -12.19 17.90
C GLY A 30 -9.53 -12.54 16.51
N ASN A 31 -8.21 -12.47 16.31
CA ASN A 31 -7.57 -13.01 15.09
C ASN A 31 -7.31 -14.50 15.27
N ASP A 32 -8.08 -15.34 14.59
CA ASP A 32 -7.95 -16.79 14.66
C ASP A 32 -6.64 -17.28 13.99
N ALA A 33 -6.36 -18.58 14.07
CA ALA A 33 -5.11 -19.12 13.54
C ALA A 33 -5.00 -18.94 12.00
N ALA A 34 -6.13 -19.03 11.29
CA ALA A 34 -6.18 -18.84 9.84
C ALA A 34 -5.95 -17.37 9.45
N GLY A 35 -6.62 -16.43 10.13
CA GLY A 35 -6.46 -14.99 9.94
C GLY A 35 -5.02 -14.54 10.19
N ARG A 36 -4.39 -15.03 11.27
CA ARG A 36 -2.97 -14.76 11.55
C ARG A 36 -2.03 -15.26 10.45
N GLY A 37 -2.27 -16.48 9.95
CA GLY A 37 -1.48 -17.05 8.86
C GLY A 37 -1.61 -16.22 7.57
N MET A 38 -2.84 -15.80 7.25
CA MET A 38 -3.12 -15.00 6.07
C MET A 38 -2.50 -13.59 6.15
N GLU A 39 -2.71 -12.89 7.27
CA GLU A 39 -2.12 -11.56 7.50
C GLU A 39 -0.58 -11.64 7.49
N GLY A 40 0.00 -12.69 8.04
CA GLY A 40 1.45 -12.94 8.00
C GLY A 40 1.97 -13.13 6.57
N GLY A 41 1.25 -13.89 5.75
CA GLY A 41 1.56 -14.04 4.32
C GLY A 41 1.53 -12.70 3.59
N PHE A 42 0.48 -11.90 3.80
CA PHE A 42 0.38 -10.56 3.22
C PHE A 42 1.50 -9.62 3.70
N LEU A 43 1.93 -9.74 4.95
CA LEU A 43 3.02 -8.94 5.49
C LEU A 43 4.33 -9.26 4.78
N VAL A 44 4.64 -10.54 4.56
CA VAL A 44 5.85 -10.96 3.81
C VAL A 44 5.80 -10.43 2.37
N VAL A 45 4.68 -10.64 1.66
CA VAL A 45 4.51 -10.12 0.30
C VAL A 45 4.62 -8.60 0.26
N GLY A 46 4.02 -7.91 1.23
CA GLY A 46 4.06 -6.47 1.38
C GLY A 46 5.48 -5.93 1.56
N VAL A 47 6.30 -6.59 2.40
CA VAL A 47 7.71 -6.21 2.61
C VAL A 47 8.54 -6.40 1.34
N ILE A 48 8.36 -7.51 0.62
CA ILE A 48 9.04 -7.75 -0.66
C ILE A 48 8.66 -6.67 -1.68
N LEU A 49 7.37 -6.36 -1.79
CA LEU A 49 6.88 -5.33 -2.71
C LEU A 49 7.43 -3.95 -2.34
N LEU A 50 7.45 -3.60 -1.04
CA LEU A 50 8.02 -2.35 -0.55
C LEU A 50 9.51 -2.23 -0.91
N ALA A 51 10.28 -3.30 -0.70
CA ALA A 51 11.70 -3.35 -1.06
C ALA A 51 11.91 -3.19 -2.57
N ALA A 52 11.10 -3.86 -3.39
CA ALA A 52 11.14 -3.71 -4.84
C ALA A 52 10.84 -2.27 -5.28
N MET A 53 9.82 -1.63 -4.70
CA MET A 53 9.44 -0.25 -5.02
C MET A 53 10.51 0.75 -4.58
N ALA A 54 11.08 0.58 -3.38
CA ALA A 54 12.22 1.38 -2.92
C ALA A 54 13.43 1.21 -3.86
N GLY A 55 13.74 -0.02 -4.26
CA GLY A 55 14.80 -0.34 -5.23
C GLY A 55 14.59 0.35 -6.58
N LEU A 56 13.38 0.27 -7.14
CA LEU A 56 13.04 0.97 -8.39
C LEU A 56 13.18 2.50 -8.27
N ASN A 57 12.84 3.07 -7.11
CA ASN A 57 12.95 4.51 -6.89
C ASN A 57 14.40 4.99 -6.71
N LEU A 58 15.30 4.12 -6.24
CA LEU A 58 16.74 4.38 -6.11
C LEU A 58 17.47 4.38 -7.46
N MET A 59 16.94 3.68 -8.48
CA MET A 59 17.55 3.65 -9.80
C MET A 59 17.57 5.06 -10.46
N PRO A 60 18.62 5.37 -11.25
CA PRO A 60 18.76 6.68 -11.90
C PRO A 60 17.85 6.88 -13.11
N TYR A 61 17.09 5.86 -13.51
CA TYR A 61 16.24 5.89 -14.71
C TYR A 61 14.88 6.51 -14.42
N ASN A 62 14.37 7.31 -15.36
CA ASN A 62 13.04 7.92 -15.21
C ASN A 62 11.92 6.88 -15.27
N TRP A 63 12.08 5.86 -16.13
CA TRP A 63 11.11 4.77 -16.27
C TRP A 63 10.92 4.00 -14.98
N SER A 64 11.98 3.73 -14.21
CA SER A 64 11.86 2.99 -12.95
C SER A 64 11.01 3.75 -11.92
N LYS A 65 11.17 5.07 -11.86
CA LYS A 65 10.41 5.94 -10.96
C LYS A 65 8.94 6.05 -11.36
N ILE A 66 8.65 6.08 -12.67
CA ILE A 66 7.29 6.05 -13.19
C ILE A 66 6.64 4.71 -12.89
N THR A 67 7.32 3.58 -13.14
CA THR A 67 6.82 2.24 -12.82
C THR A 67 6.53 2.11 -11.32
N ALA A 68 7.45 2.57 -10.45
CA ALA A 68 7.23 2.59 -9.01
C ALA A 68 5.99 3.40 -8.61
N LEU A 69 5.78 4.57 -9.23
CA LEU A 69 4.62 5.42 -8.96
C LEU A 69 3.31 4.75 -9.39
N VAL A 70 3.28 4.18 -10.60
CA VAL A 70 2.09 3.52 -11.14
C VAL A 70 1.70 2.32 -10.28
N VAL A 71 2.67 1.45 -9.96
CA VAL A 71 2.43 0.24 -9.16
C VAL A 71 1.95 0.60 -7.74
N GLN A 72 2.59 1.57 -7.08
CA GLN A 72 2.16 2.04 -5.75
C GLN A 72 0.83 2.81 -5.79
N GLY A 73 0.49 3.41 -6.93
CA GLY A 73 -0.75 4.14 -7.12
C GLY A 73 -1.97 3.24 -7.30
N LEU A 74 -1.82 2.02 -7.85
CA LEU A 74 -2.95 1.12 -8.12
C LEU A 74 -3.82 0.85 -6.86
N PRO A 75 -3.26 0.50 -5.69
CA PRO A 75 -4.05 0.24 -4.50
C PRO A 75 -4.78 1.51 -4.00
N LEU A 76 -4.15 2.68 -4.16
CA LEU A 76 -4.80 3.96 -3.81
C LEU A 76 -6.00 4.26 -4.71
N LEU A 77 -5.88 3.95 -6.01
CA LEU A 77 -7.01 4.11 -6.95
C LEU A 77 -8.16 3.17 -6.59
N VAL A 78 -7.87 1.92 -6.20
CA VAL A 78 -8.89 0.98 -5.74
C VAL A 78 -9.58 1.47 -4.46
N ILE A 79 -8.81 1.96 -3.48
CA ILE A 79 -9.38 2.52 -2.25
C ILE A 79 -10.26 3.74 -2.56
N LEU A 80 -9.77 4.64 -3.41
CA LEU A 80 -10.51 5.84 -3.79
C LEU A 80 -11.82 5.50 -4.51
N TYR A 81 -11.79 4.53 -5.43
CA TYR A 81 -12.97 4.04 -6.12
C TYR A 81 -14.02 3.50 -5.13
N ASN A 82 -13.61 2.64 -4.19
CA ASN A 82 -14.51 2.09 -3.18
C ASN A 82 -15.09 3.17 -2.27
N LEU A 83 -14.28 4.16 -1.84
CA LEU A 83 -14.76 5.28 -1.02
C LEU A 83 -15.82 6.12 -1.75
N ILE A 84 -15.59 6.42 -3.03
CA ILE A 84 -16.54 7.17 -3.85
C ILE A 84 -17.83 6.38 -4.06
N SER A 85 -17.73 5.09 -4.40
CA SER A 85 -18.90 4.22 -4.57
C SER A 85 -19.75 4.19 -3.31
N ASN A 86 -19.14 3.93 -2.15
CA ASN A 86 -19.83 3.86 -0.88
C ASN A 86 -20.49 5.20 -0.50
N TYR A 87 -19.85 6.33 -0.80
CA TYR A 87 -20.41 7.65 -0.55
C TYR A 87 -21.66 7.90 -1.43
N LEU A 88 -21.59 7.58 -2.72
CA LEU A 88 -22.72 7.72 -3.63
C LEU A 88 -23.90 6.82 -3.22
N ASP A 89 -23.64 5.58 -2.85
CA ASP A 89 -24.68 4.64 -2.39
C ASP A 89 -25.37 5.15 -1.12
N SER A 90 -24.61 5.70 -0.17
CA SER A 90 -25.18 6.29 1.06
C SER A 90 -26.06 7.51 0.80
N SER A 91 -25.78 8.27 -0.26
CA SER A 91 -26.57 9.45 -0.64
C SER A 91 -27.90 9.12 -1.33
N GLN A 92 -28.05 7.90 -1.89
CA GLN A 92 -29.29 7.45 -2.52
C GLN A 92 -30.27 6.80 -1.53
N GLN A 93 -29.82 6.44 -0.33
CA GLN A 93 -30.66 5.84 0.71
C GLN A 93 -31.33 6.87 1.65
N GLN A 94 -31.02 8.16 1.51
CA GLN A 94 -31.66 9.28 2.21
C GLN A 94 -32.74 9.93 1.34
#